data_AF-A0A2J0N126-F1
#
_entry.id   AF-A0A2J0N126-F1
#
_cell.length_a   1.000
_cell.length_b   1.000
_cell.length_c   1.000
_cell.angle_alpha   90.00
_cell.angle_beta   90.00
_cell.angle_gamma   90.00
#
_symmetry.space_group_name_H-M   'P 1'
#
loop_
_entity.id
_entity.type
_entity.pdbx_description
1 polymer ?
#
loop_
_entity_poly.entity_id
_entity_poly.type
_entity_poly.pdbx_seq_one_letter_code
_entity_poly.pdbx_strand_id
1 'polypeptide(L)'
;WVYRHLPLPSLHPNAPKDAEAAECVGELGGQEAFWEYLDTLYSSSLSGVDQLVELAVGQGIDRDAFRTCLSSGKYTSKVSAQADEGAQAAEASTYLDSDPSNDGRWGTPFSVIVYGDQKIPIPGAYPFEYVQQVIDQLLAQ
;
A
#
# COMPACT_ATOMS: atom_id res chain seq x y z
N TRP A 1 9.27 7.04 -0.28
CA TRP A 1 8.64 6.28 0.82
C TRP A 1 8.35 4.87 0.32
N VAL A 2 8.08 3.91 1.22
CA VAL A 2 7.82 2.51 0.83
C VAL A 2 6.35 2.21 1.04
N TYR A 3 5.67 1.77 -0.01
CA TYR A 3 4.30 1.27 0.06
C TYR A 3 4.30 -0.24 0.30
N ARG A 4 3.40 -0.73 1.15
CA ARG A 4 3.17 -2.16 1.36
C ARG A 4 1.68 -2.45 1.19
N HIS A 5 1.37 -3.42 0.34
CA HIS A 5 0.00 -3.84 0.09
C HIS A 5 -0.58 -4.59 1.32
N LEU A 6 -1.78 -4.20 1.73
CA LEU A 6 -2.59 -4.94 2.72
C LEU A 6 -4.00 -5.16 2.14
N PRO A 7 -4.15 -5.97 1.07
CA PRO A 7 -5.46 -6.25 0.52
C PRO A 7 -6.29 -7.05 1.52
N LEU A 8 -7.52 -6.59 1.77
CA LEU A 8 -8.46 -7.24 2.68
C LEU A 8 -9.58 -7.92 1.86
N PRO A 9 -9.35 -9.12 1.29
CA PRO A 9 -10.28 -9.73 0.34
C PRO A 9 -11.68 -10.01 0.91
N SER A 10 -11.81 -10.16 2.23
CA SER A 10 -13.09 -10.29 2.93
C SER A 10 -13.95 -9.02 2.85
N LEU A 11 -13.33 -7.85 2.71
CA LEU A 11 -14.00 -6.55 2.55
C LEU A 11 -13.97 -6.05 1.11
N HIS A 12 -12.89 -6.36 0.39
CA HIS A 12 -12.59 -5.88 -0.96
C HIS A 12 -12.07 -7.04 -1.83
N PRO A 13 -12.97 -7.84 -2.44
CA PRO A 13 -12.57 -9.04 -3.18
C PRO A 13 -11.58 -8.81 -4.33
N ASN A 14 -11.59 -7.60 -4.91
CA ASN A 14 -10.69 -7.22 -6.01
C ASN A 14 -9.30 -6.76 -5.54
N ALA A 15 -9.16 -6.34 -4.27
CA ALA A 15 -7.94 -5.72 -3.77
C ALA A 15 -6.65 -6.53 -3.98
N PRO A 16 -6.64 -7.88 -3.87
CA PRO A 16 -5.44 -8.65 -4.19
C PRO A 16 -4.98 -8.49 -5.64
N LYS A 17 -5.93 -8.46 -6.59
CA LYS A 17 -5.63 -8.32 -8.01
C LYS A 17 -5.24 -6.89 -8.36
N ASP A 18 -5.86 -5.91 -7.71
CA ASP A 18 -5.53 -4.48 -7.80
C ASP A 18 -4.09 -4.23 -7.31
N ALA A 19 -3.68 -4.89 -6.22
CA ALA A 19 -2.32 -4.84 -5.68
C ALA A 19 -1.29 -5.45 -6.66
N GLU A 20 -1.58 -6.63 -7.20
CA GLU A 20 -0.71 -7.26 -8.23
C GLU A 20 -0.60 -6.39 -9.49
N ALA A 21 -1.68 -5.72 -9.89
CA ALA A 21 -1.69 -4.82 -11.04
C ALA A 21 -0.77 -3.62 -10.82
N ALA A 22 -0.79 -2.98 -9.64
CA ALA A 22 0.13 -1.89 -9.31
C ALA A 22 1.58 -2.35 -9.43
N GLU A 23 1.92 -3.52 -8.87
CA GLU A 23 3.27 -4.09 -8.97
C GLU A 23 3.69 -4.38 -10.42
N CYS A 24 2.77 -4.88 -11.26
CA CYS A 24 3.01 -5.07 -12.68
C CYS A 24 3.28 -3.74 -13.42
N VAL A 25 2.55 -2.67 -13.08
CA VAL A 25 2.84 -1.34 -13.64
C VAL A 25 4.21 -0.84 -13.18
N GLY A 26 4.56 -1.04 -11.90
CA GLY A 26 5.89 -0.70 -11.39
C GLY A 26 7.02 -1.44 -12.09
N GLU A 27 6.81 -2.70 -12.47
CA GLU A 27 7.77 -3.47 -13.26
C GLU A 27 7.97 -2.90 -14.67
N LEU A 28 6.87 -2.62 -15.35
CA LEU A 28 6.86 -2.31 -16.78
C LEU A 28 7.11 -0.83 -17.08
N GLY A 29 6.71 0.07 -16.17
CA GLY A 29 6.80 1.52 -16.31
C GLY A 29 7.69 2.20 -15.27
N GLY A 30 8.22 1.46 -14.29
CA GLY A 30 9.06 2.01 -13.23
C GLY A 30 8.29 2.65 -12.07
N GLN A 31 9.04 3.26 -11.15
CA GLN A 31 8.49 3.78 -9.89
C GLN A 31 7.47 4.91 -10.09
N GLU A 32 7.69 5.81 -11.03
CA GLU A 32 6.74 6.90 -11.30
C GLU A 32 5.39 6.36 -11.77
N ALA A 33 5.40 5.42 -12.71
CA ALA A 33 4.18 4.76 -13.19
C ALA A 33 3.45 4.00 -12.07
N PHE A 34 4.17 3.34 -11.16
CA PHE A 34 3.56 2.69 -9.99
C PHE A 34 2.74 3.67 -9.15
N TRP A 35 3.30 4.86 -8.87
CA TRP A 35 2.63 5.86 -8.05
C TRP A 35 1.43 6.48 -8.77
N GLU A 36 1.60 6.87 -10.04
CA GLU A 36 0.51 7.42 -10.85
C GLU A 36 -0.65 6.42 -11.01
N TYR A 37 -0.32 5.12 -11.16
CA TYR A 37 -1.29 4.04 -11.19
C TYR A 37 -2.07 3.92 -9.89
N LEU A 38 -1.37 3.90 -8.73
CA LEU A 38 -2.03 3.86 -7.43
C LEU A 38 -2.94 5.07 -7.21
N ASP A 39 -2.49 6.28 -7.52
CA ASP A 39 -3.29 7.49 -7.35
C ASP A 39 -4.59 7.43 -8.18
N THR A 40 -4.48 6.96 -9.43
CA THR A 40 -5.64 6.81 -10.31
C THR A 40 -6.55 5.67 -9.85
N LEU A 41 -5.99 4.55 -9.41
CA LEU A 41 -6.73 3.41 -8.89
C LEU A 41 -7.55 3.78 -7.64
N TYR A 42 -6.95 4.51 -6.71
CA TYR A 42 -7.63 4.97 -5.49
C TYR A 42 -8.71 6.03 -5.74
N SER A 43 -8.56 6.85 -6.79
CA SER A 43 -9.56 7.84 -7.20
C SER A 43 -10.64 7.28 -8.12
N SER A 44 -10.51 6.02 -8.54
CA SER A 44 -11.43 5.35 -9.46
C SER A 44 -12.30 4.33 -8.73
N SER A 45 -13.39 3.90 -9.39
CA SER A 45 -14.19 2.75 -8.97
C SER A 45 -14.03 1.63 -9.98
N LEU A 46 -12.78 1.18 -10.17
CA LEU A 46 -12.49 0.12 -11.13
C LEU A 46 -13.00 -1.23 -10.62
N SER A 47 -13.48 -2.05 -11.54
CA SER A 47 -13.96 -3.39 -11.29
C SER A 47 -13.50 -4.31 -12.41
N GLY A 48 -12.78 -5.36 -12.02
CA GLY A 48 -12.32 -6.39 -12.93
C GLY A 48 -11.05 -6.04 -13.71
N VAL A 49 -10.45 -7.09 -14.26
CA VAL A 49 -9.13 -7.07 -14.89
C VAL A 49 -9.06 -6.15 -16.11
N ASP A 50 -10.10 -6.10 -16.94
CA ASP A 50 -10.07 -5.28 -18.16
C ASP A 50 -9.91 -3.79 -17.85
N GLN A 51 -10.52 -3.29 -16.77
CA GLN A 51 -10.38 -1.89 -16.37
C GLN A 51 -8.98 -1.58 -15.83
N LEU A 52 -8.35 -2.53 -15.13
CA LEU A 52 -6.95 -2.42 -14.71
C LEU A 52 -6.01 -2.36 -15.93
N VAL A 53 -6.29 -3.16 -16.97
CA VAL A 53 -5.55 -3.13 -18.23
C VAL A 53 -5.70 -1.77 -18.91
N GLU A 54 -6.92 -1.23 -19.04
CA GLU A 54 -7.12 0.08 -19.66
C GLU A 54 -6.43 1.21 -18.88
N LEU A 55 -6.43 1.14 -17.55
CA LEU A 55 -5.70 2.12 -16.73
C LEU A 55 -4.19 2.07 -17.02
N ALA A 56 -3.59 0.87 -17.02
CA ALA A 56 -2.17 0.71 -17.31
C ALA A 56 -1.81 1.19 -18.74
N VAL A 57 -2.64 0.84 -19.73
CA VAL A 57 -2.46 1.29 -21.12
C VAL A 57 -2.57 2.80 -21.25
N GLY A 58 -3.48 3.43 -20.52
CA GLY A 58 -3.61 4.89 -20.45
C GLY A 58 -2.34 5.59 -19.96
N GLN A 59 -1.48 4.88 -19.22
CA GLN A 59 -0.18 5.36 -18.73
C GLN A 59 1.00 4.93 -19.61
N GLY A 60 0.72 4.41 -20.81
CA GLY A 60 1.76 3.99 -21.77
C GLY A 60 2.36 2.61 -21.50
N ILE A 61 1.78 1.82 -20.60
CA ILE A 61 2.19 0.43 -20.38
C ILE A 61 1.70 -0.45 -21.53
N ASP A 62 2.57 -1.30 -22.06
CA ASP A 62 2.20 -2.26 -23.10
C ASP A 62 1.12 -3.23 -22.60
N ARG A 63 0.04 -3.34 -23.39
CA ARG A 63 -1.15 -4.12 -23.03
C ARG A 63 -0.86 -5.61 -22.83
N ASP A 64 -0.09 -6.20 -23.73
CA ASP A 64 0.16 -7.64 -23.73
C ASP A 64 1.18 -8.01 -22.66
N ALA A 65 2.19 -7.16 -22.44
CA ALA A 65 3.12 -7.27 -21.33
C ALA A 65 2.41 -7.19 -19.98
N PHE A 66 1.51 -6.21 -19.80
CA PHE A 66 0.72 -6.06 -18.57
C PHE A 66 -0.18 -7.26 -18.31
N ARG A 67 -0.94 -7.71 -19.32
CA ARG A 67 -1.79 -8.91 -19.21
C ARG A 67 -0.98 -10.15 -18.86
N THR A 68 0.20 -10.30 -19.47
CA THR A 68 1.11 -11.41 -19.16
C THR A 68 1.55 -11.36 -17.70
N CYS A 69 2.00 -10.20 -17.22
CA CYS A 69 2.42 -10.02 -15.83
C CYS A 69 1.29 -10.33 -14.83
N LEU A 70 0.10 -9.78 -15.07
CA LEU A 70 -1.02 -9.90 -14.14
C LEU A 70 -1.63 -11.31 -14.12
N SER A 71 -1.69 -11.97 -15.28
CA SER A 71 -2.23 -13.33 -15.39
C SER A 71 -1.28 -14.41 -14.89
N SER A 72 0.03 -14.15 -14.89
CA SER A 72 1.02 -15.10 -14.37
C SER A 72 1.03 -15.20 -12.83
N GLY A 73 0.37 -14.27 -12.13
CA GLY A 73 0.41 -14.20 -10.66
C GLY A 73 1.80 -13.90 -10.11
N LYS A 74 2.66 -13.23 -10.90
CA LYS A 74 4.07 -12.98 -10.55
C LYS A 74 4.23 -12.31 -9.18
N TYR A 75 3.29 -11.45 -8.82
CA TYR A 75 3.32 -10.66 -7.59
C TYR A 75 2.48 -11.21 -6.45
N THR A 76 1.78 -12.34 -6.63
CA THR A 76 0.92 -12.92 -5.59
C THR A 76 1.70 -13.18 -4.29
N SER A 77 2.90 -13.78 -4.37
CA SER A 77 3.72 -14.05 -3.18
C SER A 77 4.22 -12.77 -2.50
N LYS A 78 4.57 -11.73 -3.28
CA LYS A 78 5.01 -10.44 -2.74
C LYS A 78 3.87 -9.75 -1.98
N VAL A 79 2.70 -9.69 -2.60
CA VAL A 79 1.49 -9.08 -2.01
C VAL A 79 1.06 -9.83 -0.76
N SER A 80 1.08 -11.17 -0.77
CA SER A 80 0.78 -11.98 0.42
C SER A 80 1.77 -11.72 1.55
N ALA A 81 3.07 -11.69 1.25
CA ALA A 81 4.09 -11.44 2.27
C ALA A 81 3.94 -10.04 2.90
N GLN A 82 3.63 -9.01 2.09
CA GLN A 82 3.37 -7.67 2.61
C GLN A 82 2.11 -7.61 3.46
N ALA A 83 1.06 -8.36 3.09
CA ALA A 83 -0.14 -8.45 3.90
C ALA A 83 0.13 -9.10 5.27
N ASP A 84 0.92 -10.18 5.28
CA ASP A 84 1.33 -10.87 6.51
C ASP A 84 2.19 -9.97 7.40
N GLU A 85 3.14 -9.23 6.82
CA GLU A 85 3.94 -8.23 7.54
C GLU A 85 3.07 -7.10 8.11
N GLY A 86 2.06 -6.65 7.36
CA GLY A 86 1.11 -5.63 7.81
C GLY A 86 0.28 -6.11 8.99
N ALA A 87 -0.20 -7.36 8.95
CA ALA A 87 -0.91 -8.00 10.07
C ALA A 87 0.00 -8.13 11.31
N GLN A 88 1.25 -8.56 11.13
CA GLN A 88 2.22 -8.66 12.23
C GLN A 88 2.57 -7.29 12.82
N ALA A 89 2.72 -6.26 11.98
CA ALA A 89 2.96 -4.89 12.42
C ALA A 89 1.80 -4.37 13.28
N ALA A 90 0.57 -4.63 12.85
CA ALA A 90 -0.65 -4.33 13.59
C ALA A 90 -0.69 -5.06 14.96
N GLU A 91 -0.41 -6.37 15.00
CA GLU A 91 -0.34 -7.11 16.26
C GLU A 91 0.77 -6.61 17.19
N ALA A 92 1.93 -6.22 16.65
CA ALA A 92 3.02 -5.65 17.44
C ALA A 92 2.69 -4.25 17.97
N SER A 93 1.86 -3.48 17.26
CA SER A 93 1.49 -2.12 17.66
C SER A 93 0.42 -2.07 18.75
N THR A 94 -0.17 -3.20 19.18
CA THR A 94 -1.05 -3.32 20.37
C THR A 94 -0.41 -2.81 21.67
N TYR A 95 0.86 -2.42 21.62
CA TYR A 95 1.62 -1.84 22.71
C TYR A 95 1.92 -0.33 22.60
N LEU A 96 1.58 0.34 21.48
CA LEU A 96 2.18 1.64 21.15
C LEU A 96 1.21 2.80 20.98
N ASP A 97 -0.10 2.58 21.07
CA ASP A 97 -1.05 3.69 21.16
C ASP A 97 -1.55 3.89 22.60
N SER A 98 -1.21 5.05 23.15
CA SER A 98 -1.72 5.52 24.45
C SER A 98 -2.89 6.49 24.28
N ASP A 99 -3.33 6.72 23.03
CA ASP A 99 -4.55 7.45 22.72
C ASP A 99 -5.76 6.66 23.22
N PRO A 100 -6.49 7.16 24.24
CA PRO A 100 -7.66 6.50 24.78
C PRO A 100 -8.85 6.47 23.79
N SER A 101 -8.76 7.19 22.66
CA SER A 101 -9.74 7.13 21.57
C SER A 101 -9.47 6.02 20.57
N ASN A 102 -8.26 5.44 20.56
CA ASN A 102 -7.94 4.26 19.78
C ASN A 102 -8.31 3.02 20.59
N ASP A 103 -9.36 2.32 20.18
CA ASP A 103 -9.85 1.11 20.86
C ASP A 103 -9.00 -0.14 20.56
N GLY A 104 -7.76 0.05 20.10
CA GLY A 104 -6.84 -1.01 19.72
C GLY A 104 -7.18 -1.67 18.38
N ARG A 105 -8.10 -1.09 17.60
CA ARG A 105 -8.42 -1.59 16.25
C ARG A 105 -7.51 -0.99 15.20
N TRP A 106 -6.80 -1.88 14.52
CA TRP A 106 -5.97 -1.57 13.36
C TRP A 106 -6.85 -1.40 12.12
N GLY A 107 -6.59 -0.33 11.37
CA GLY A 107 -7.23 -0.06 10.09
C GLY A 107 -6.20 0.34 9.04
N THR A 108 -6.67 0.45 7.79
CA THR A 108 -5.90 1.10 6.73
C THR A 108 -6.45 2.53 6.55
N PRO A 109 -5.60 3.55 6.38
CA PRO A 109 -4.14 3.49 6.24
C PRO A 109 -3.41 3.25 7.57
N PHE A 110 -2.22 2.63 7.50
CA PHE A 110 -1.30 2.46 8.62
C PHE A 110 0.11 2.76 8.13
N SER A 111 0.85 3.60 8.86
CA SER A 111 2.20 3.99 8.50
C SER A 111 3.18 3.68 9.63
N VAL A 112 4.45 3.47 9.28
CA VAL A 112 5.54 3.30 10.26
C VAL A 112 6.69 4.20 9.84
N ILE A 113 7.09 5.12 10.71
CA ILE A 113 8.34 5.85 10.54
C ILE A 113 9.49 4.95 11.03
N VAL A 114 10.52 4.81 10.19
CA VAL A 114 11.74 4.07 10.50
C VAL A 114 12.89 5.05 10.58
N TYR A 115 13.57 5.12 11.73
CA TYR A 115 14.74 5.98 11.96
C TYR A 115 15.82 5.21 12.73
N GLY A 116 16.90 4.84 12.04
CA GLY A 116 17.87 3.88 12.59
C GLY A 116 17.19 2.56 12.96
N ASP A 117 17.32 2.15 14.23
CA ASP A 117 16.65 0.98 14.79
C ASP A 117 15.24 1.26 15.34
N GLN A 118 14.81 2.53 15.36
CA GLN A 118 13.49 2.93 15.86
C GLN A 118 12.41 2.68 14.81
N LYS A 119 11.27 2.15 15.25
CA LYS A 119 10.04 1.99 14.48
C LYS A 119 8.89 2.65 15.23
N ILE A 120 8.33 3.71 14.66
CA ILE A 120 7.27 4.51 15.28
C ILE A 120 6.00 4.34 14.44
N PRO A 121 4.97 3.63 14.95
CA PRO A 121 3.72 3.45 14.24
C PRO A 121 2.90 4.75 14.21
N ILE A 122 2.16 4.94 13.13
CA ILE A 122 1.16 5.99 12.92
C ILE A 122 -0.13 5.27 12.50
N PRO A 123 -1.00 4.92 13.47
CA PRO A 123 -2.22 4.16 13.19
C PRO A 123 -3.34 5.05 12.64
N GLY A 124 -3.68 4.88 11.37
CA GLY A 124 -4.73 5.67 10.73
C GLY A 124 -4.21 6.91 9.99
N ALA A 125 -5.16 7.74 9.58
CA ALA A 125 -4.90 8.97 8.85
C ALA A 125 -4.72 10.14 9.82
N TYR A 126 -3.48 10.49 10.15
CA TYR A 126 -3.17 11.69 10.90
C TYR A 126 -2.97 12.91 9.98
N PRO A 127 -3.22 14.14 10.49
CA PRO A 127 -2.91 15.37 9.76
C PRO A 127 -1.42 15.48 9.41
N PHE A 128 -1.12 16.21 8.34
CA PHE A 128 0.24 16.46 7.89
C PHE A 128 1.13 17.01 9.02
N GLU A 129 0.61 17.96 9.80
CA GLU A 129 1.32 18.65 10.87
C GLU A 129 1.77 17.67 11.97
N TYR A 130 0.94 16.67 12.29
CA TYR A 130 1.29 15.65 13.27
C TYR A 130 2.45 14.79 12.78
N VAL A 131 2.36 14.28 11.55
CA VAL A 131 3.42 13.45 10.96
C VAL A 131 4.73 14.23 10.84
N GLN A 132 4.66 15.50 10.42
CA GLN A 132 5.81 16.39 10.35
C GLN A 132 6.47 16.56 11.73
N GLN A 133 5.69 16.83 12.77
CA GLN A 133 6.21 17.01 14.12
C GLN A 133 6.97 15.77 14.62
N VAL A 134 6.44 14.56 14.37
CA VAL A 134 7.12 13.31 14.76
C VAL A 134 8.45 13.16 14.02
N ILE A 135 8.49 13.46 12.72
CA ILE A 135 9.71 13.40 11.91
C ILE A 135 10.75 14.42 12.41
N ASP A 136 10.34 15.67 12.64
CA ASP A 136 11.23 16.73 13.10
C ASP A 136 11.86 16.39 14.46
N GLN A 137 11.10 15.76 15.37
CA GLN A 137 11.62 15.28 16.65
C GLN A 137 12.66 14.17 16.50
N LEU A 138 12.51 13.27 15.53
CA LEU A 138 13.48 12.20 15.25
C LEU A 138 14.78 12.75 14.68
N LEU A 139 14.67 13.70 13.76
CA LEU A 139 15.83 14.32 13.11
C LEU A 139 16.64 15.23 14.04
N ALA A 140 16.06 15.66 15.16
CA ALA A 140 16.72 16.48 16.17
C ALA A 140 17.50 15.68 17.24
N GLN A 141 17.48 14.35 17.17
CA GLN A 141 18.20 13.46 18.10
C GLN A 141 19.72 13.42 17.86
#